data_AF-A0A9P2DNV0-F1
#
_entry.id   AF-A0A9P2DNV0-F1
#
_cell.length_a   1.000
_cell.length_b   1.000
_cell.length_c   1.000
_cell.angle_alpha   90.00
_cell.angle_beta   90.00
_cell.angle_gamma   90.00
#
_symmetry.space_group_name_H-M   'P 1'
#
loop_
_entity.id
_entity.type
_entity.pdbx_description
1 polymer ?
#
loop_
_entity_poly.entity_id
_entity_poly.type
_entity_poly.pdbx_seq_one_letter_code
_entity_poly.pdbx_strand_id
1 'polypeptide(L)' 'MAANNVINRLKDGTKKRIRYYSCFQFRNKGASVCHANSIRADQAEQFVAERLKETVQHPQIIKEVNSST' A
#
# COMPACT_ATOMS: atom_id res chain seq x y z
N MET A 1 -3.07 -6.68 3.90
CA MET A 1 -3.78 -6.12 2.73
C MET A 1 -3.42 -6.94 1.49
N ALA A 2 -4.16 -6.80 0.40
CA ALA A 2 -3.89 -7.46 -0.88
C ALA A 2 -3.81 -6.44 -2.01
N ALA A 3 -2.86 -6.60 -2.92
CA ALA A 3 -2.75 -5.76 -4.10
C ALA A 3 -3.94 -5.98 -5.06
N ASN A 4 -4.46 -4.88 -5.61
CA ASN A 4 -5.54 -4.86 -6.59
C ASN A 4 -5.19 -3.85 -7.71
N ASN A 5 -5.51 -4.20 -8.95
CA ASN A 5 -5.24 -3.36 -10.13
C ASN A 5 -6.54 -3.11 -10.88
N VAL A 6 -6.79 -1.84 -11.26
CA VAL A 6 -7.89 -1.48 -12.15
C VAL A 6 -7.36 -0.68 -13.34
N ILE A 7 -8.00 -0.84 -14.48
CA ILE A 7 -7.66 -0.13 -15.70
C ILE A 7 -8.87 0.71 -16.09
N ASN A 8 -8.73 2.03 -15.99
CA ASN A 8 -9.77 2.97 -16.38
C ASN A 8 -9.47 3.49 -17.79
N ARG A 9 -10.52 3.65 -18.60
CA ARG A 9 -10.42 4.38 -19.87
C ARG A 9 -10.74 5.85 -19.63
N LEU A 10 -9.82 6.72 -20.00
CA LEU A 10 -9.97 8.17 -19.92
C LEU A 10 -10.80 8.70 -21.10
N LYS A 11 -11.29 9.94 -20.99
CA LYS A 11 -12.14 10.57 -22.01
C LYS A 11 -11.43 10.73 -23.36
N ASP A 12 -10.12 10.90 -23.33
CA ASP A 12 -9.24 10.95 -24.51
C ASP A 12 -8.98 9.57 -25.15
N GLY A 13 -9.54 8.50 -24.60
CA GLY A 13 -9.37 7.12 -25.07
C GLY A 13 -8.16 6.39 -24.50
N THR A 14 -7.27 7.07 -23.77
CA THR A 14 -6.11 6.44 -23.15
C THR A 14 -6.51 5.56 -21.97
N LYS A 15 -5.69 4.54 -21.65
CA LYS A 15 -5.93 3.64 -20.52
C LYS A 15 -5.01 4.02 -19.36
N LYS A 16 -5.60 4.31 -18.20
CA LYS A 16 -4.90 4.59 -16.94
C LYS A 16 -5.00 3.39 -16.02
N ARG A 17 -3.85 2.78 -15.71
CA ARG A 17 -3.75 1.74 -14.67
C ARG A 17 -3.66 2.41 -13.30
N ILE A 18 -4.49 1.97 -12.36
CA ILE A 18 -4.47 2.41 -10.96
C ILE A 18 -4.26 1.20 -10.06
N ARG A 19 -3.35 1.34 -9.10
CA ARG A 19 -3.02 0.31 -8.10
C ARG A 19 -3.62 0.67 -6.74
N TYR A 20 -4.21 -0.33 -6.09
CA TYR A 20 -4.76 -0.22 -4.75
C TYR A 20 -4.20 -1.33 -3.86
N TYR A 21 -4.09 -1.04 -2.56
CA TYR A 21 -4.08 -2.06 -1.53
C TYR A 21 -5.46 -2.12 -0.90
N SER A 22 -6.07 -3.30 -0.88
CA SER A 22 -7.41 -3.53 -0.31
C SER A 22 -7.37 -4.54 0.82
N CYS A 23 -8.42 -4.61 1.62
CA CYS A 23 -8.56 -5.64 2.64
C CYS A 23 -8.50 -7.05 2.02
N PHE A 24 -7.66 -7.92 2.58
CA PHE A 24 -7.51 -9.30 2.09
C PHE A 24 -8.81 -10.10 2.30
N GLN A 25 -9.49 -9.90 3.43
CA GLN A 25 -10.74 -10.62 3.71
C GLN A 25 -11.86 -10.18 2.75
N PHE A 26 -12.02 -8.88 2.53
CA PHE A 26 -12.98 -8.36 1.53
C PHE A 26 -12.73 -8.95 0.15
N ARG A 27 -11.46 -9.00 -0.30
CA ARG A 27 -11.12 -9.51 -1.63
C ARG A 27 -11.51 -10.97 -1.82
N ASN A 28 -11.43 -11.80 -0.78
CA ASN A 28 -11.70 -13.24 -0.87
C ASN A 28 -13.13 -13.62 -0.49
N LYS A 29 -13.75 -12.90 0.46
CA LYS A 29 -15.04 -13.26 1.07
C LYS A 29 -16.16 -12.26 0.76
N GLY A 30 -15.83 -11.12 0.15
CA GLY A 30 -16.79 -10.09 -0.24
C GLY A 30 -17.19 -9.14 0.89
N ALA A 31 -18.14 -8.25 0.56
CA ALA A 31 -18.61 -7.17 1.42
C ALA A 31 -19.41 -7.64 2.65
N SER A 32 -19.83 -8.92 2.69
CA SER A 32 -20.55 -9.51 3.81
C SER A 32 -19.69 -9.63 5.08
N VAL A 33 -18.36 -9.67 4.94
CA VAL A 33 -17.43 -9.81 6.07
C VAL A 33 -16.83 -8.47 6.50
N CYS A 34 -16.40 -7.64 5.55
CA CYS A 34 -15.87 -6.30 5.83
C CYS A 34 -15.87 -5.44 4.56
N HIS A 35 -15.64 -4.13 4.72
CA HIS A 35 -15.51 -3.22 3.57
C HIS A 35 -14.16 -3.39 2.84
N ALA A 36 -14.10 -2.87 1.61
CA ALA A 36 -12.93 -2.96 0.76
C ALA A 36 -11.67 -2.34 1.37
N ASN A 37 -11.81 -1.28 2.17
CA ASN A 37 -10.73 -0.52 2.81
C ASN A 37 -9.55 -0.31 1.85
N SER A 38 -9.88 0.15 0.64
CA SER A 38 -8.93 0.33 -0.45
C SER A 38 -8.20 1.64 -0.30
N ILE A 39 -6.87 1.59 -0.26
CA ILE A 39 -6.00 2.77 -0.32
C ILE A 39 -5.23 2.77 -1.63
N ARG A 40 -4.94 3.97 -2.13
CA ARG A 40 -4.11 4.17 -3.32
C ARG A 40 -2.70 3.69 -3.03
N ALA A 41 -2.19 2.76 -3.85
CA ALA A 41 -0.89 2.16 -3.61
C ALA A 41 0.22 3.21 -3.69
N ASP A 42 0.11 4.16 -4.63
CA ASP A 42 1.01 5.30 -4.78
C ASP A 42 1.12 6.13 -3.48
N GLN A 43 -0.01 6.43 -2.84
CA GLN A 43 -0.02 7.19 -1.59
C GLN A 43 0.53 6.37 -0.41
N ALA A 44 0.17 5.10 -0.33
CA ALA A 44 0.63 4.22 0.74
C ALA A 44 2.15 3.96 0.67
N GLU A 45 2.66 3.69 -0.54
CA GLU A 45 4.09 3.48 -0.80
C GLU A 45 4.88 4.75 -0.45
N GLN A 46 4.41 5.93 -0.87
CA GLN A 46 5.06 7.20 -0.53
C GLN A 46 5.09 7.42 0.98
N PHE A 47 3.95 7.24 1.67
CA PHE A 47 3.89 7.42 3.13
C PHE A 47 4.85 6.49 3.87
N VAL A 48 4.88 5.20 3.51
CA VAL A 48 5.80 4.22 4.12
C VAL A 48 7.25 4.59 3.83
N ALA A 49 7.57 4.98 2.60
CA ALA A 49 8.92 5.38 2.23
C ALA A 49 9.41 6.60 3.03
N GLU A 50 8.59 7.63 3.18
CA GLU A 50 8.94 8.80 4.01
C GLU A 50 9.10 8.42 5.48
N ARG A 51 8.19 7.61 6.02
CA ARG A 51 8.29 7.17 7.42
C ARG A 51 9.55 6.32 7.67
N LEU A 52 9.92 5.47 6.70
CA LEU A 52 11.16 4.71 6.77
C LEU A 52 12.38 5.64 6.76
N LYS A 53 12.41 6.67 5.91
CA LYS A 53 13.50 7.67 5.88
C LYS A 53 13.68 8.35 7.24
N GLU A 54 12.59 8.76 7.88
CA GLU A 54 12.65 9.33 9.23
C GLU A 54 13.18 8.30 10.25
N THR A 55 12.69 7.07 10.17
CA THR A 55 13.04 6.00 11.10
C THR A 55 14.53 5.65 11.04
N VAL A 56 15.12 5.61 9.84
CA VAL A 56 16.56 5.29 9.68
C VAL A 56 17.50 6.41 10.14
N GLN A 57 16.99 7.64 10.32
CA GLN A 57 17.78 8.74 10.90
C GLN A 57 17.99 8.59 12.41
N HIS A 58 17.29 7.64 13.05
CA HIS A 58 17.46 7.33 14.46
C HIS A 58 18.48 6.20 14.65
N PRO A 59 19.74 6.51 15.04
CA PRO A 59 20.82 5.52 15.10
C PRO A 59 20.57 4.38 16.09
N GLN A 60 19.74 4.60 17.12
CA GLN A 60 19.31 3.55 18.03
C GLN A 60 18.51 2.45 17.33
N ILE A 61 17.65 2.81 16.37
CA ILE A 61 16.82 1.84 15.63
C ILE A 61 17.70 0.99 14.71
N ILE A 62 18.68 1.62 14.04
CA ILE A 62 19.63 0.91 13.18
C ILE A 62 20.48 -0.08 13.98
N LYS A 63 20.90 0.29 15.20
CA LYS A 63 21.67 -0.60 16.08
C LYS A 63 20.87 -1.84 16.48
N GLU A 64 19.59 -1.69 16.84
CA GLU A 64 18.72 -2.81 17.23
C GLU A 64 18.42 -3.78 16.08
N VAL A 65 18.24 -3.25 14.86
CA VAL A 65 18.06 -4.08 13.66
C VAL A 65 19.31 -4.91 13.37
N ASN A 66 20.50 -4.33 13.55
CA ASN A 66 21.78 -5.01 13.33
C ASN A 66 22.17 -5.99 14.45
N SER A 67 21.67 -5.81 15.68
CA SER A 67 21.98 -6.68 16.82
C SER A 67 21.08 -7.91 16.93
N SER A 68 20.07 -8.03 16.06
CA SER A 68 19.13 -9.16 16.01
C SER A 68 19.53 -10.23 14.98
N THR A 69 20.76 -10.17 14.46
CA THR A 69 21.41 -11.16 13.59
C THR A 69 22.66 -11.69 14.29
#